data_AF-A0A0V0RWU1-F1
#
_entry.id   AF-A0A0V0RWU1-F1
#
_cell.length_a   1.000
_cell.length_b   1.000
_cell.length_c   1.000
_cell.angle_alpha   90.00
_cell.angle_beta   90.00
_cell.angle_gamma   90.00
#
_symmetry.space_group_name_H-M   'P 1'
#
loop_
_entity.id
_entity.type
_entity.pdbx_description
1 polymer ?
#
loop_
_entity_poly.entity_id
_entity_poly.type
_entity_poly.pdbx_seq_one_letter_code
_entity_poly.pdbx_strand_id
1 'polypeptide(L)'
;MRAQEAEHAHLLYSWLSAMEIECYLLLGTSTVEGPYAAYVLVKLNTLVICNPTTGSIYDLNDQLCPLFDIACACNSDNIWANIQKPGPLFAMNFDFANASRWRSFWNKRMPARQLPSVQPETLEYTNPNQDVTIKLEARLRKAIADHLMRQRPNELTRFNRFAGQTFRDCLLTMEKNLIQPFNAVDETKSSLQTLLDAYRIFTRNLLC
;
A
#
# COMPACT_ATOMS: atom_id res chain seq x y z
N MET A 1 5.81 10.31 -15.63
CA MET A 1 5.66 9.57 -14.37
C MET A 1 4.91 10.46 -13.40
N ARG A 2 3.71 10.08 -12.93
CA ARG A 2 3.15 10.74 -11.75
C ARG A 2 4.02 10.31 -10.58
N ALA A 3 4.55 11.26 -9.80
CA ALA A 3 5.50 10.97 -8.72
C ALA A 3 4.99 9.84 -7.80
N GLN A 4 3.68 9.84 -7.53
CA GLN A 4 2.99 8.87 -6.69
C GLN A 4 3.15 7.40 -7.10
N GLU A 5 3.09 7.06 -8.39
CA GLU A 5 3.11 5.65 -8.83
C GLU A 5 4.49 5.01 -8.59
N ALA A 6 5.55 5.74 -8.89
CA ALA A 6 6.92 5.29 -8.64
C ALA A 6 7.27 5.29 -7.15
N GLU A 7 6.76 6.24 -6.38
CA GLU A 7 6.90 6.26 -4.93
C GLU A 7 6.25 5.04 -4.27
N HIS A 8 5.03 4.68 -4.66
CA HIS A 8 4.37 3.48 -4.16
C HIS A 8 5.15 2.21 -4.52
N ALA A 9 5.62 2.11 -5.76
CA ALA A 9 6.43 0.99 -6.22
C ALA A 9 7.73 0.87 -5.43
N HIS A 10 8.41 2.00 -5.20
CA HIS A 10 9.65 2.05 -4.43
C HIS A 10 9.43 1.68 -2.96
N LEU A 11 8.33 2.12 -2.35
CA LEU A 11 7.98 1.75 -0.98
C LEU A 11 7.73 0.25 -0.85
N LEU A 12 6.95 -0.33 -1.76
CA LEU A 12 6.69 -1.78 -1.79
C LEU A 12 7.98 -2.58 -2.00
N TYR A 13 8.81 -2.17 -2.96
CA TYR A 13 10.12 -2.76 -3.20
C TYR A 13 11.00 -2.71 -1.93
N SER A 14 11.06 -1.56 -1.26
CA SER A 14 11.89 -1.37 -0.06
C SER A 14 11.41 -2.25 1.09
N TRP A 15 10.09 -2.37 1.27
CA TRP A 15 9.50 -3.25 2.29
C TRP A 15 9.80 -4.74 2.01
N LEU A 16 9.62 -5.19 0.77
CA LEU A 16 9.94 -6.58 0.38
C LEU A 16 11.43 -6.89 0.52
N SER A 17 12.29 -5.96 0.10
CA SER A 17 13.74 -6.08 0.24
C SER A 17 14.15 -6.14 1.71
N ALA A 18 13.51 -5.38 2.60
CA ALA A 18 13.75 -5.43 4.04
C ALA A 18 13.31 -6.77 4.67
N MET A 19 12.38 -7.48 4.03
CA MET A 19 11.98 -8.85 4.40
C MET A 19 12.85 -9.93 3.74
N GLU A 20 13.95 -9.56 3.10
CA GLU A 20 14.85 -10.46 2.38
C GLU A 20 14.17 -11.24 1.24
N ILE A 21 13.09 -10.67 0.67
CA ILE A 21 12.40 -11.23 -0.48
C ILE A 21 13.04 -10.69 -1.76
N GLU A 22 13.49 -11.60 -2.63
CA GLU A 22 14.09 -11.26 -3.91
C GLU A 22 13.05 -10.55 -4.80
N CYS A 23 13.29 -9.27 -5.08
CA CYS A 23 12.37 -8.44 -5.85
C CYS A 23 13.12 -7.38 -6.69
N TYR A 24 12.42 -6.85 -7.69
CA TYR A 24 12.93 -5.85 -8.61
C TYR A 24 11.86 -4.79 -8.85
N LEU A 25 12.26 -3.53 -8.80
CA LEU A 25 11.42 -2.43 -9.27
C LEU A 25 11.44 -2.43 -10.80
N LEU A 26 10.26 -2.43 -11.42
CA LEU A 26 10.07 -2.40 -12.87
C LEU A 26 9.51 -1.04 -13.28
N LEU A 27 10.12 -0.42 -14.29
CA LEU A 27 9.60 0.78 -14.94
C LEU A 27 9.30 0.47 -16.41
N GLY A 28 8.12 0.87 -16.86
CA GLY A 28 7.64 0.48 -18.17
C GLY A 28 6.37 1.17 -18.61
N THR A 29 5.69 0.54 -19.56
CA THR A 29 4.44 1.03 -20.15
C THR A 29 3.30 0.13 -19.72
N SER A 30 2.25 0.73 -19.17
CA SER A 30 0.98 0.10 -18.82
C SER A 30 -0.09 0.52 -19.82
N THR A 31 -0.99 -0.38 -20.17
CA THR A 31 -2.15 -0.09 -21.01
C THR A 31 -3.16 0.83 -20.32
N VAL A 32 -3.15 0.87 -18.99
CA VAL A 32 -4.08 1.65 -18.16
C VAL A 32 -3.44 2.92 -17.61
N GLU A 33 -2.25 2.82 -17.01
CA GLU A 33 -1.56 3.95 -16.35
C GLU A 33 -0.73 4.78 -17.35
N GLY A 34 -0.46 4.23 -18.53
CA GLY A 34 0.27 4.88 -19.61
C GLY A 34 1.78 4.57 -19.63
N PRO A 35 2.59 5.40 -20.31
CA PRO A 35 3.97 5.08 -20.67
C PRO A 35 5.00 5.17 -19.52
N TYR A 36 4.57 5.55 -18.33
CA TYR A 36 5.45 5.77 -17.18
C TYR A 36 4.95 5.02 -15.94
N ALA A 37 4.70 3.72 -16.11
CA ALA A 37 4.17 2.86 -15.08
C ALA A 37 5.29 2.25 -14.23
N ALA A 38 5.01 2.01 -12.95
CA ALA A 38 5.96 1.42 -12.01
C ALA A 38 5.32 0.24 -11.27
N TYR A 39 5.99 -0.92 -11.31
CA TYR A 39 5.53 -2.18 -10.74
C TYR A 39 6.67 -2.83 -9.96
N VAL A 40 6.36 -3.87 -9.18
CA VAL A 40 7.39 -4.67 -8.50
C VAL A 40 7.29 -6.12 -8.97
N LEU A 41 8.38 -6.65 -9.51
CA LEU A 41 8.54 -8.08 -9.75
C LEU A 41 8.99 -8.72 -8.45
N VAL A 42 8.30 -9.78 -8.03
CA VAL A 42 8.64 -10.53 -6.82
C VAL A 42 8.93 -11.97 -7.21
N LYS A 43 10.07 -12.48 -6.77
CA LYS A 43 10.49 -13.86 -7.00
C LYS A 43 10.22 -14.69 -5.75
N LEU A 44 9.12 -15.42 -5.79
CA LEU A 44 8.74 -16.41 -4.78
C LEU A 44 9.00 -17.81 -5.35
N ASN A 45 8.06 -18.75 -5.20
CA ASN A 45 8.09 -20.03 -5.92
C ASN A 45 7.92 -19.82 -7.43
N THR A 46 7.21 -18.77 -7.83
CA THR A 46 7.04 -18.29 -9.19
C THR A 46 7.34 -16.79 -9.27
N LEU A 47 7.51 -16.27 -10.48
CA LEU A 47 7.64 -14.84 -10.72
C LEU A 47 6.25 -14.21 -10.80
N VAL A 48 6.01 -13.19 -9.98
CA VAL A 48 4.75 -12.44 -9.97
C VAL A 48 5.02 -10.95 -10.04
N ILE A 49 4.06 -10.21 -10.59
CA ILE A 49 4.11 -8.77 -10.78
C ILE A 49 3.05 -8.12 -9.93
N CYS A 50 3.48 -7.23 -9.05
CA CYS A 50 2.61 -6.51 -8.13
C CYS A 50 2.39 -5.10 -8.65
N ASN A 51 1.12 -4.70 -8.80
CA ASN A 51 0.74 -3.31 -8.96
C ASN A 51 0.72 -2.64 -7.57
N PRO A 52 1.62 -1.68 -7.29
CA PRO A 52 1.73 -1.06 -5.98
C PRO A 52 0.60 -0.06 -5.68
N THR A 53 -0.10 0.43 -6.71
CA THR A 53 -1.20 1.39 -6.56
C THR A 53 -2.51 0.69 -6.22
N THR A 54 -2.78 -0.47 -6.84
CA THR A 54 -4.03 -1.23 -6.64
C THR A 54 -3.88 -2.41 -5.70
N GLY A 55 -2.66 -2.83 -5.38
CA GLY A 55 -2.38 -4.06 -4.62
C GLY A 55 -2.66 -5.35 -5.39
N SER A 56 -2.93 -5.27 -6.70
CA SER A 56 -3.19 -6.45 -7.54
C SER A 56 -1.90 -7.21 -7.83
N ILE A 57 -1.98 -8.54 -7.89
CA ILE A 57 -0.85 -9.44 -8.15
C ILE A 57 -1.17 -10.25 -9.41
N TYR A 58 -0.22 -10.29 -10.34
CA TYR A 58 -0.37 -10.93 -11.65
C TYR A 58 0.73 -11.95 -11.87
N ASP A 59 0.40 -13.09 -12.47
CA ASP A 59 1.40 -14.00 -13.06
C ASP A 59 1.93 -13.37 -14.36
N LEU A 60 3.11 -13.78 -14.81
CA LEU A 60 3.69 -13.35 -16.10
C LEU A 60 2.80 -13.70 -17.30
N ASN A 61 2.01 -14.77 -17.19
CA ASN A 61 1.08 -15.21 -18.24
C ASN A 61 -0.32 -14.63 -18.10
N ASP A 62 -0.57 -13.79 -17.09
CA ASP A 62 -1.88 -13.21 -16.86
C ASP A 62 -2.21 -12.15 -17.92
N GLN A 63 -3.24 -12.41 -18.73
CA GLN A 63 -3.71 -11.50 -19.78
C GLN A 63 -4.37 -10.24 -19.22
N LEU A 64 -4.76 -10.25 -17.94
CA LEU A 64 -5.31 -9.10 -17.25
C LEU A 64 -4.22 -8.18 -16.68
N CYS A 65 -2.95 -8.57 -16.77
CA CYS A 65 -1.86 -7.72 -16.32
C CYS A 65 -1.82 -6.43 -17.17
N PRO A 66 -2.01 -5.25 -16.56
CA PRO A 66 -2.03 -4.00 -17.30
C PRO A 66 -0.64 -3.58 -17.80
N LEU A 67 0.43 -4.06 -17.15
CA LEU A 67 1.80 -3.78 -17.55
C LEU A 67 2.10 -4.49 -18.88
N PHE A 68 2.36 -3.71 -19.92
CA PHE A 68 2.55 -4.23 -21.28
C PHE A 68 4.02 -4.47 -21.59
N ASP A 69 4.88 -3.49 -21.33
CA ASP A 69 6.31 -3.55 -21.65
C ASP A 69 7.14 -2.97 -20.51
N ILE A 70 8.38 -3.42 -20.38
CA ILE A 70 9.31 -3.01 -19.33
C ILE A 70 10.51 -2.36 -19.99
N ALA A 71 10.77 -1.09 -19.66
CA ALA A 71 11.91 -0.36 -20.17
C ALA A 71 13.16 -0.62 -19.32
N CYS A 72 13.01 -0.70 -18.00
CA CYS A 72 14.09 -1.05 -17.11
C CYS A 72 13.62 -1.77 -15.85
N ALA A 73 14.54 -2.54 -15.26
CA ALA A 73 14.39 -3.16 -13.95
C ALA A 73 15.54 -2.69 -13.06
N CYS A 74 15.33 -2.59 -11.75
CA CYS A 74 16.41 -2.28 -10.81
C CYS A 74 16.22 -2.96 -9.45
N ASN A 75 17.33 -3.21 -8.78
CA ASN A 75 17.40 -3.63 -7.39
C ASN A 75 18.47 -2.80 -6.65
N SER A 76 18.86 -3.22 -5.44
CA SER A 76 19.88 -2.56 -4.62
C SER A 76 21.26 -2.51 -5.28
N ASP A 77 21.54 -3.46 -6.17
CA ASP A 77 22.87 -3.68 -6.72
C ASP A 77 23.05 -3.04 -8.09
N ASN A 78 21.99 -3.03 -8.90
CA ASN A 78 22.08 -2.63 -10.29
C ASN A 78 20.77 -2.13 -10.91
N ILE A 79 20.92 -1.56 -12.10
CA ILE A 79 19.85 -1.16 -12.99
C ILE A 79 20.09 -1.87 -14.32
N TRP A 80 19.07 -2.50 -14.87
CA TRP A 80 19.09 -3.18 -16.15
C TRP A 80 18.14 -2.50 -17.13
N ALA A 81 18.69 -2.03 -18.24
CA ALA A 81 17.89 -1.57 -19.37
C ALA A 81 17.45 -2.77 -20.21
N ASN A 82 16.17 -2.83 -20.55
CA ASN A 82 15.65 -3.86 -21.44
C ASN A 82 16.12 -3.56 -22.87
N ILE A 83 16.74 -4.54 -23.54
CA ILE A 83 17.14 -4.44 -24.96
C ILE A 83 16.39 -5.45 -25.83
N GLN A 84 15.35 -6.06 -25.29
CA GLN A 84 14.43 -6.94 -26.01
C GLN A 84 13.48 -6.12 -26.89
N LYS A 85 12.74 -6.80 -27.77
CA LYS A 85 11.66 -6.13 -28.52
C LYS A 85 10.53 -5.76 -27.54
N PRO A 86 9.94 -4.56 -27.65
CA PRO A 86 8.74 -4.21 -26.90
C PRO A 86 7.66 -5.25 -27.13
N GLY A 87 6.99 -5.69 -26.07
CA GLY A 87 5.96 -6.70 -26.16
C GLY A 87 5.50 -7.21 -24.80
N PRO A 88 4.46 -8.05 -24.80
CA PRO A 88 3.80 -8.51 -23.58
C PRO A 88 4.74 -9.33 -22.70
N LEU A 89 4.45 -9.34 -21.40
CA LEU A 89 5.33 -9.88 -20.37
C LEU A 89 5.63 -11.36 -20.53
N PHE A 90 4.66 -12.18 -20.94
CA PHE A 90 4.88 -13.61 -21.18
C PHE A 90 5.92 -13.91 -22.28
N ALA A 91 6.17 -12.97 -23.19
CA ALA A 91 7.18 -13.12 -24.24
C ALA A 91 8.55 -12.56 -23.84
N MET A 92 8.64 -11.92 -22.67
CA MET A 92 9.85 -11.29 -22.15
C MET A 92 10.67 -12.28 -21.34
N ASN A 93 11.99 -12.23 -21.51
CA ASN A 93 12.91 -12.94 -20.64
C ASN A 93 13.19 -12.09 -19.40
N PHE A 94 13.05 -12.65 -18.21
CA PHE A 94 13.30 -11.99 -16.92
C PHE A 94 14.62 -12.43 -16.25
N ASP A 95 15.52 -13.09 -16.98
CA ASP A 95 16.87 -13.39 -16.49
C ASP A 95 17.76 -12.15 -16.66
N PHE A 96 17.85 -11.34 -15.60
CA PHE A 96 18.64 -10.11 -15.58
C PHE A 96 20.15 -10.33 -15.72
N ALA A 97 20.65 -11.58 -15.57
CA ALA A 97 22.05 -11.91 -15.86
C ALA A 97 22.31 -12.05 -17.38
N ASN A 98 21.27 -12.20 -18.20
CA ASN A 98 21.39 -12.38 -19.64
C ASN A 98 21.67 -11.05 -20.35
N ALA A 99 22.95 -10.77 -20.61
CA ALA A 99 23.42 -9.56 -21.30
C ALA A 99 22.88 -9.35 -22.73
N SER A 100 22.33 -10.39 -23.37
CA SER A 100 21.68 -10.26 -24.69
C SER A 100 20.24 -9.71 -24.62
N ARG A 101 19.65 -9.73 -23.42
CA ARG A 101 18.27 -9.31 -23.13
C ARG A 101 18.22 -8.09 -22.20
N TRP A 102 19.15 -8.03 -21.25
CA TRP A 102 19.23 -6.98 -20.23
C TRP A 102 20.62 -6.37 -20.19
N ARG A 103 20.71 -5.06 -20.43
CA ARG A 103 21.97 -4.32 -20.35
C ARG A 103 22.14 -3.72 -18.96
N SER A 104 23.09 -4.26 -18.22
CA SER A 104 23.47 -3.79 -16.89
C SER A 104 24.13 -2.41 -16.93
N PHE A 105 23.69 -1.50 -16.06
CA PHE A 105 24.26 -0.17 -15.90
C PHE A 105 25.65 -0.25 -15.26
N TRP A 106 25.74 -0.86 -14.08
CA TRP A 106 27.03 -1.18 -13.46
C TRP A 106 27.57 -2.48 -14.03
N ASN A 107 28.82 -2.46 -14.47
CA ASN A 107 29.49 -3.62 -15.07
C ASN A 107 31.01 -3.55 -14.87
N LYS A 108 31.76 -4.54 -15.36
CA LYS A 108 33.22 -4.59 -15.18
C LYS A 108 33.98 -3.35 -15.69
N ARG A 109 33.44 -2.65 -16.70
CA ARG A 109 34.03 -1.42 -17.26
C ARG A 109 33.62 -0.17 -16.49
N MET A 110 32.46 -0.21 -15.84
CA MET A 110 31.89 0.86 -15.03
C MET A 110 31.40 0.26 -13.70
N PRO A 111 32.31 0.00 -12.74
CA PRO A 111 31.92 -0.58 -11.47
C PRO A 111 31.03 0.38 -10.70
N ALA A 112 30.13 -0.17 -9.88
CA ALA A 112 29.29 0.62 -8.99
C ALA A 112 30.19 1.47 -8.09
N ARG A 113 29.97 2.78 -8.09
CA ARG A 113 30.64 3.69 -7.15
C ARG A 113 29.78 3.70 -5.89
N GLN A 114 30.40 3.40 -4.74
CA GLN A 114 29.75 3.66 -3.46
C GLN A 114 29.63 5.18 -3.32
N LEU A 115 28.43 5.70 -3.59
CA LEU A 115 28.11 7.08 -3.27
C LEU A 115 27.74 7.11 -1.79
N PRO A 116 28.35 7.99 -0.98
CA PRO A 116 27.93 8.13 0.42
C PRO A 116 26.47 8.58 0.45
N SER A 117 25.63 7.82 1.14
CA SER A 117 24.25 8.23 1.38
C SER A 117 24.21 9.28 2.48
N VAL A 118 23.37 10.30 2.29
CA VAL A 118 23.00 11.24 3.38
C VAL A 118 21.89 10.67 4.26
N GLN A 119 21.28 9.55 3.84
CA GLN A 119 20.23 8.89 4.60
C GLN A 119 20.87 8.02 5.69
N PRO A 120 20.32 8.03 6.92
CA PRO A 120 20.79 7.16 7.99
C PRO A 120 20.56 5.68 7.62
N GLU A 121 21.49 4.82 8.01
CA GLU A 121 21.40 3.37 7.80
C GLU A 121 20.18 2.75 8.51
N THR A 122 19.84 3.30 9.68
CA THR A 122 18.70 2.88 10.49
C THR A 122 17.76 4.05 10.74
N LEU A 123 16.48 3.85 10.43
CA LEU A 123 15.42 4.78 10.81
C LEU A 123 14.88 4.37 12.18
N GLU A 124 15.14 5.20 13.19
CA GLU A 124 14.56 5.01 14.52
C GLU A 124 13.12 5.57 14.53
N TYR A 125 12.14 4.67 14.40
CA TYR A 125 10.74 5.02 14.59
C TYR A 125 10.41 5.03 16.08
N THR A 126 10.42 6.21 16.68
CA THR A 126 9.96 6.38 18.07
C THR A 126 8.45 6.46 18.13
N ASN A 127 7.87 5.88 19.19
CA ASN A 127 6.44 6.06 19.46
C ASN A 127 6.09 7.56 19.53
N PRO A 128 4.98 7.99 18.93
CA PRO A 128 4.53 9.38 19.03
C PRO A 128 4.35 9.78 20.49
N ASN A 129 4.69 11.02 20.83
CA ASN A 129 4.46 11.55 22.17
C ASN A 129 2.97 11.47 22.52
N GLN A 130 2.63 10.73 23.58
CA GLN A 130 1.25 10.47 23.97
C GLN A 130 0.45 11.75 24.25
N ASP A 131 1.07 12.76 24.87
CA ASP A 131 0.41 14.03 25.16
C ASP A 131 0.06 14.79 23.88
N VAL A 132 0.96 14.75 22.89
CA VAL A 132 0.73 15.37 21.58
C VAL A 132 -0.41 14.64 20.86
N THR A 133 -0.40 13.31 20.89
CA THR A 133 -1.43 12.47 20.28
C THR A 133 -2.82 12.73 20.88
N ILE A 134 -2.93 12.79 22.21
CA ILE A 134 -4.19 13.08 22.92
C ILE A 134 -4.70 14.48 22.56
N LYS A 135 -3.80 15.48 22.54
CA LYS A 135 -4.16 16.87 22.16
C LYS A 135 -4.62 16.95 20.70
N LEU A 136 -3.94 16.25 19.79
CA LEU A 136 -4.31 16.20 18.38
C LEU A 136 -5.67 15.50 18.19
N GLU A 137 -5.89 14.37 18.86
CA GLU A 137 -7.16 13.65 18.85
C GLU A 137 -8.32 14.56 19.31
N ALA A 138 -8.14 15.27 20.43
CA ALA A 138 -9.15 16.19 20.94
C ALA A 138 -9.44 17.33 19.96
N ARG A 139 -8.41 17.88 19.31
CA ARG A 139 -8.56 18.94 18.28
C ARG A 139 -9.30 18.42 17.04
N LEU A 140 -8.96 17.24 16.55
CA LEU A 140 -9.63 16.62 15.40
C LEU A 140 -11.09 16.30 15.71
N ARG A 141 -11.36 15.69 16.88
CA ARG A 141 -12.73 15.41 17.33
C ARG A 141 -13.56 16.69 17.40
N LYS A 142 -13.00 17.78 17.96
CA LYS A 142 -13.67 19.09 18.01
C LYS A 142 -13.92 19.65 16.61
N ALA A 143 -12.92 19.64 15.73
CA ALA A 143 -13.06 20.16 14.37
C ALA A 143 -14.17 19.43 13.57
N ILE A 144 -14.21 18.10 13.68
CA ILE A 144 -15.24 17.26 13.04
C ILE A 144 -16.62 17.54 13.66
N ALA A 145 -16.72 17.59 14.99
CA ALA A 145 -17.97 17.87 15.68
C ALA A 145 -18.52 19.26 15.32
N ASP A 146 -17.67 20.29 15.35
CA ASP A 146 -18.02 21.65 14.97
C ASP A 146 -18.48 21.71 13.49
N HIS A 147 -17.82 20.99 12.58
CA HIS A 147 -18.22 20.93 11.18
C HIS A 147 -19.60 20.27 11.00
N LEU A 148 -19.84 19.13 11.66
CA LEU A 148 -21.12 18.44 11.63
C LEU A 148 -22.26 19.28 12.21
N MET A 149 -22.00 19.99 13.32
CA MET A 149 -22.99 20.88 13.93
C MET A 149 -23.28 22.09 13.05
N ARG A 150 -22.29 22.69 12.38
CA ARG A 150 -22.51 23.78 11.42
C ARG A 150 -23.40 23.35 10.24
N GLN A 151 -23.28 22.09 9.80
CA GLN A 151 -24.13 21.52 8.74
C GLN A 151 -25.59 21.29 9.21
N ARG A 152 -25.85 21.29 10.52
CA ARG A 152 -27.17 21.04 11.12
C ARG A 152 -27.60 22.17 12.07
N PRO A 153 -27.79 23.41 11.56
CA PRO A 153 -28.00 24.59 12.41
C PRO A 153 -29.30 24.55 13.23
N ASN A 154 -30.32 23.84 12.75
CA ASN A 154 -31.65 23.79 13.36
C ASN A 154 -31.86 22.54 14.24
N GLU A 155 -30.87 21.63 14.31
CA GLU A 155 -30.98 20.36 15.04
C GLU A 155 -29.79 20.18 15.98
N LEU A 156 -30.09 20.03 17.27
CA LEU A 156 -29.07 19.69 18.26
C LEU A 156 -28.52 18.29 17.98
N THR A 157 -27.26 18.20 17.55
CA THR A 157 -26.57 16.92 17.38
C THR A 157 -26.05 16.41 18.72
N ARG A 158 -26.66 15.35 19.24
CA ARG A 158 -26.18 14.65 20.44
C ARG A 158 -25.26 13.51 20.03
N PHE A 159 -23.96 13.68 20.27
CA PHE A 159 -22.98 12.62 20.01
C PHE A 159 -23.11 11.50 21.05
N ASN A 160 -23.32 10.28 20.56
CA ASN A 160 -23.46 9.11 21.41
C ASN A 160 -22.10 8.64 21.94
N ARG A 161 -21.81 8.96 23.20
CA ARG A 161 -20.54 8.60 23.85
C ARG A 161 -20.35 7.09 24.00
N PHE A 162 -21.42 6.36 24.33
CA PHE A 162 -21.35 4.90 24.50
C PHE A 162 -21.04 4.21 23.18
N ALA A 163 -21.71 4.61 22.10
CA ALA A 163 -21.42 4.09 20.78
C ALA A 163 -19.99 4.44 20.34
N GLY A 164 -19.57 5.70 20.55
CA GLY A 164 -18.21 6.13 20.23
C GLY A 164 -17.13 5.32 20.96
N GLN A 165 -17.34 4.99 22.23
CA GLN A 165 -16.40 4.14 22.98
C GLN A 165 -16.41 2.71 22.46
N THR A 166 -17.59 2.13 22.23
CA THR A 166 -17.72 0.76 21.70
C THR A 166 -17.01 0.61 20.35
N PHE A 167 -17.19 1.57 19.44
CA PHE A 167 -16.48 1.57 18.16
C PHE A 167 -14.96 1.69 18.34
N ARG A 168 -14.49 2.53 19.26
CA ARG A 168 -13.05 2.64 19.57
C ARG A 168 -12.48 1.31 20.04
N ASP A 169 -13.15 0.65 20.97
CA ASP A 169 -12.71 -0.61 21.54
C ASP A 169 -12.68 -1.73 20.47
N CYS A 170 -13.68 -1.73 19.57
CA CYS A 170 -13.70 -2.64 18.43
C CYS A 170 -12.52 -2.37 17.48
N LEU A 171 -12.26 -1.11 17.13
CA LEU A 171 -11.12 -0.74 16.26
C LEU A 171 -9.78 -1.17 16.87
N LEU A 172 -9.57 -0.92 18.17
CA LEU A 172 -8.35 -1.34 18.87
C LEU A 172 -8.20 -2.87 18.90
N THR A 173 -9.30 -3.60 19.02
CA THR A 173 -9.30 -5.08 18.99
C THR A 173 -8.95 -5.59 17.59
N MET A 174 -9.49 -4.97 16.54
CA MET A 174 -9.14 -5.30 15.15
C MET A 174 -7.68 -4.98 14.84
N GLU A 175 -7.19 -3.83 15.28
CA GLU A 175 -5.80 -3.41 15.06
C GLU A 175 -4.78 -4.35 15.73
N LYS A 176 -5.08 -4.84 16.94
CA LYS A 176 -4.23 -5.84 17.61
C LYS A 176 -4.18 -7.19 16.88
N ASN A 177 -5.22 -7.49 16.12
CA ASN A 177 -5.41 -8.78 15.47
C ASN A 177 -5.25 -8.70 13.94
N LEU A 178 -4.51 -7.72 13.41
CA LEU A 178 -4.29 -7.55 11.97
C LEU A 178 -3.72 -8.81 11.27
N ILE A 179 -3.04 -9.68 12.02
CA ILE A 179 -2.46 -10.94 11.52
C ILE A 179 -3.50 -12.09 11.52
N GLN A 180 -4.56 -12.00 12.34
CA GLN A 180 -5.66 -12.98 12.42
C GLN A 180 -7.03 -12.27 12.46
N PRO A 181 -7.45 -11.66 11.33
CA PRO A 181 -8.62 -10.79 11.31
C PRO A 181 -9.92 -11.53 11.62
N PHE A 182 -10.01 -12.83 11.34
CA PHE A 182 -11.22 -13.63 11.53
C PHE A 182 -11.66 -13.71 13.00
N ASN A 183 -10.71 -13.90 13.92
CA ASN A 183 -10.99 -14.00 15.36
C ASN A 183 -11.45 -12.64 15.93
N ALA A 184 -10.87 -11.55 15.44
CA ALA A 184 -11.22 -10.20 15.87
C ALA A 184 -12.62 -9.78 15.46
N VAL A 185 -13.07 -10.23 14.28
CA VAL A 185 -14.42 -9.94 13.78
C VAL A 185 -15.48 -10.60 14.66
N ASP A 186 -15.27 -11.84 15.10
CA ASP A 186 -16.22 -12.54 15.96
C ASP A 186 -16.30 -11.92 17.37
N GLU A 187 -15.17 -11.53 17.95
CA GLU A 187 -15.14 -10.84 19.26
C GLU A 187 -15.84 -9.47 19.21
N THR A 188 -15.63 -8.70 18.15
CA THR A 188 -16.22 -7.36 18.00
C THR A 188 -17.70 -7.41 17.61
N LYS A 189 -18.16 -8.48 16.96
CA LYS A 189 -19.55 -8.66 16.54
C LYS A 189 -20.53 -8.64 17.71
N SER A 190 -20.20 -9.27 18.84
CA SER A 190 -21.08 -9.30 20.02
C SER A 190 -21.30 -7.90 20.62
N SER A 191 -20.23 -7.10 20.72
CA SER A 191 -20.29 -5.72 21.22
C SER A 191 -21.10 -4.81 20.30
N LEU A 192 -20.95 -4.98 18.98
CA LEU A 192 -21.73 -4.24 17.99
C LEU A 192 -23.21 -4.66 17.97
N GLN A 193 -23.50 -5.96 18.14
CA GLN A 193 -24.87 -6.46 18.23
C GLN A 193 -25.58 -5.89 19.46
N THR A 194 -24.89 -5.85 20.60
CA THR A 194 -25.42 -5.23 21.84
C THR A 194 -25.74 -3.75 21.64
N LEU A 195 -24.88 -3.02 20.91
CA LEU A 195 -25.12 -1.62 20.57
C LEU A 195 -26.32 -1.47 19.62
N LEU A 196 -26.43 -2.33 18.60
CA LEU A 196 -27.56 -2.34 17.66
C LEU A 196 -28.89 -2.58 18.37
N ASP A 197 -28.92 -3.56 19.26
CA ASP A 197 -30.09 -3.94 20.05
C ASP A 197 -30.50 -2.82 21.01
N ALA A 198 -29.52 -2.18 21.66
CA ALA A 198 -29.75 -1.07 22.59
C ALA A 198 -30.30 0.18 21.92
N TYR A 199 -29.85 0.49 20.70
CA TYR A 199 -30.22 1.73 20.04
C TYR A 199 -31.40 1.62 19.08
N ARG A 200 -31.96 0.41 18.85
CA ARG A 200 -33.02 0.13 17.87
C ARG A 200 -32.91 1.13 16.73
N ILE A 201 -31.76 1.15 16.03
CA ILE A 201 -31.53 2.08 14.93
C ILE A 201 -32.76 1.93 14.06
N PHE A 202 -33.59 2.97 14.01
CA PHE A 202 -34.88 2.87 13.37
C PHE A 202 -34.61 2.44 11.93
N THR A 203 -34.83 1.16 11.63
CA THR A 203 -35.28 0.72 10.32
C THR A 203 -36.65 1.34 10.16
N ARG A 204 -36.70 2.67 9.96
CA ARG A 204 -37.78 3.26 9.21
C ARG A 204 -37.66 2.60 7.86
N ASN A 205 -38.51 1.60 7.64
CA ASN A 205 -38.86 1.17 6.31
C ASN A 205 -39.00 2.43 5.45
N LEU A 206 -38.10 2.57 4.48
CA LEU A 206 -38.31 3.44 3.33
C LEU A 206 -39.44 2.84 2.52
N LEU A 207 -40.66 2.98 3.05
CA LEU A 207 -41.92 2.73 2.37
C LEU A 207 -42.81 3.92 2.74
N CYS A 208 -42.63 4.98 1.95
CA CYS A 208 -43.62 5.93 1.44
C CYS A 208 -42.87 6.97 0.61
#